data_AF-A0A937MFR1-F1
#
_entry.id   AF-A0A937MFR1-F1
#
_cell.length_a   1.000
_cell.length_b   1.000
_cell.length_c   1.000
_cell.angle_alpha   90.00
_cell.angle_beta   90.00
_cell.angle_gamma   90.00
#
_symmetry.space_group_name_H-M   'P 1'
#
loop_
_entity.id
_entity.type
_entity.pdbx_description
1 polymer ?
#
loop_
_entity_poly.entity_id
_entity_poly.type
_entity_poly.pdbx_seq_one_letter_code
_entity_poly.pdbx_strand_id
1 'polypeptide(L)'
;APTNGAAGVIPAVIRYYLDHCINPEADKVPEFLLTAAAIGGLIKHNASISGAETGCQGEVGSASAMAAAGLCAVLGGSPEKVENAAEIALEHHLGMTCDPVAGLVQVPCIERNGMGATKAVAAASLALRGDGTHFMPLDNCIEAMRQIGAEMSENFRETSLGGLAVNVPEC
;
A
#
# COMPACT_ATOMS: atom_id res chain seq x y z
N ALA A 1 -4.63 -1.75 5.33
CA ALA A 1 -4.55 -1.41 6.76
C ALA A 1 -4.15 -2.64 7.57
N PRO A 2 -3.00 -3.29 7.30
CA PRO A 2 -2.62 -4.46 8.10
C PRO A 2 -2.09 -4.07 9.49
N THR A 3 -1.53 -2.86 9.61
CA THR A 3 -0.94 -2.34 10.85
C THR A 3 -1.58 -1.02 11.25
N ASN A 4 -1.37 -0.62 12.51
CA ASN A 4 -1.85 0.67 13.02
C ASN A 4 -1.23 1.85 12.27
N GLY A 5 0.04 1.74 11.85
CA GLY A 5 0.75 2.78 11.09
C GLY A 5 0.21 3.00 9.68
N ALA A 6 -0.45 2.01 9.09
CA ALA A 6 -1.06 2.07 7.75
C ALA A 6 -2.60 2.03 7.77
N ALA A 7 -3.19 2.42 8.91
CA ALA A 7 -4.63 2.28 9.15
C ALA A 7 -5.51 3.23 8.34
N GLY A 8 -4.97 4.35 7.87
CA GLY A 8 -5.72 5.40 7.17
C GLY A 8 -6.03 5.09 5.71
N VAL A 9 -5.21 4.29 5.03
CA VAL A 9 -5.30 4.10 3.56
C VAL A 9 -6.63 3.45 3.14
N ILE A 10 -6.97 2.29 3.69
CA ILE A 10 -8.19 1.55 3.33
C ILE A 10 -9.47 2.37 3.58
N PRO A 11 -9.73 2.90 4.80
CA PRO A 11 -10.95 3.66 5.04
C PRO A 11 -11.02 4.94 4.21
N ALA A 12 -9.89 5.61 3.94
CA ALA A 12 -9.88 6.78 3.06
C ALA A 12 -10.33 6.45 1.64
N VAL A 13 -9.84 5.34 1.07
CA VAL A 13 -10.22 4.90 -0.28
C VAL A 13 -11.67 4.40 -0.33
N ILE A 14 -12.17 3.75 0.73
CA ILE A 14 -13.60 3.39 0.83
C ILE A 14 -14.47 4.65 0.87
N ARG A 15 -14.11 5.68 1.64
CA ARG A 15 -14.86 6.95 1.62
C ARG A 15 -14.80 7.61 0.26
N TYR A 16 -13.63 7.64 -0.38
CA TYR A 16 -13.51 8.15 -1.74
C TYR A 16 -14.45 7.43 -2.71
N TYR A 17 -14.53 6.09 -2.64
CA TYR A 17 -15.47 5.31 -3.44
C TYR A 17 -16.92 5.76 -3.20
N LEU A 18 -17.37 5.82 -1.95
CA LEU A 18 -18.75 6.13 -1.59
C LEU A 18 -19.15 7.57 -1.88
N ASP A 19 -18.22 8.52 -1.74
CA ASP A 19 -18.52 9.95 -1.77
C ASP A 19 -18.20 10.60 -3.12
N HIS A 20 -17.32 10.00 -3.93
CA HIS A 20 -16.79 10.64 -5.14
C HIS A 20 -16.81 9.79 -6.42
N CYS A 21 -16.94 8.46 -6.33
CA CYS A 21 -17.12 7.66 -7.54
C CYS A 21 -18.54 7.78 -8.10
N ILE A 22 -18.68 7.57 -9.42
CA ILE A 22 -19.98 7.65 -10.10
C ILE A 22 -20.79 6.39 -9.74
N ASN A 23 -22.02 6.58 -9.28
CA ASN A 23 -22.97 5.51 -8.90
C ASN A 23 -22.34 4.49 -7.94
N PRO A 24 -21.89 4.90 -6.74
CA PRO A 24 -21.31 3.98 -5.79
C PRO A 24 -22.39 3.06 -5.21
N GLU A 25 -22.01 1.80 -5.03
CA GLU A 25 -22.85 0.73 -4.51
C GLU A 25 -22.33 0.35 -3.11
N ALA A 26 -23.01 0.82 -2.06
CA ALA A 26 -22.54 0.63 -0.68
C ALA A 26 -22.46 -0.85 -0.26
N ASP A 27 -23.26 -1.70 -0.89
CA ASP A 27 -23.26 -3.16 -0.74
C ASP A 27 -22.04 -3.85 -1.39
N LYS A 28 -21.23 -3.13 -2.17
CA LYS A 28 -19.92 -3.60 -2.67
C LYS A 28 -18.75 -3.38 -1.71
N VAL A 29 -18.95 -2.70 -0.57
CA VAL A 29 -17.88 -2.55 0.45
C VAL A 29 -17.34 -3.89 0.96
N PRO A 30 -18.15 -4.94 1.19
CA PRO A 30 -17.64 -6.28 1.48
C PRO A 30 -16.74 -6.85 0.38
N GLU A 31 -17.09 -6.65 -0.91
CA GLU A 31 -16.27 -7.08 -2.04
C GLU A 31 -14.92 -6.33 -2.06
N PHE A 32 -14.95 -5.00 -1.86
CA PHE A 32 -13.73 -4.21 -1.69
C PHE A 32 -12.80 -4.81 -0.63
N LEU A 33 -13.35 -5.11 0.55
CA LEU A 33 -12.60 -5.63 1.69
C LEU A 33 -12.06 -7.04 1.44
N LEU A 34 -12.83 -7.92 0.78
CA LEU A 34 -12.40 -9.28 0.44
C LEU A 34 -11.29 -9.26 -0.62
N THR A 35 -11.41 -8.42 -1.64
CA THR A 35 -10.36 -8.24 -2.65
C THR A 35 -9.09 -7.66 -2.02
N ALA A 36 -9.24 -6.63 -1.19
CA ALA A 36 -8.14 -6.07 -0.42
C ALA A 36 -7.46 -7.12 0.48
N ALA A 37 -8.24 -7.99 1.13
CA ALA A 37 -7.73 -9.06 1.97
C ALA A 37 -6.96 -10.12 1.17
N ALA A 38 -7.43 -10.47 -0.03
CA ALA A 38 -6.73 -11.40 -0.92
C ALA A 38 -5.34 -10.89 -1.28
N ILE A 39 -5.22 -9.63 -1.72
CA ILE A 39 -3.93 -9.00 -2.03
C ILE A 39 -3.04 -8.90 -0.80
N GLY A 40 -3.60 -8.52 0.36
CA GLY A 40 -2.86 -8.52 1.62
C GLY A 40 -2.34 -9.92 2.00
N GLY A 41 -3.12 -10.96 1.70
CA GLY A 41 -2.73 -12.37 1.87
C GLY A 41 -1.55 -12.76 0.99
N LEU A 42 -1.56 -12.39 -0.29
CA LEU A 42 -0.45 -12.64 -1.22
C LEU A 42 0.84 -11.96 -0.74
N ILE A 43 0.76 -10.69 -0.38
CA ILE A 43 1.91 -9.92 0.11
C ILE A 43 2.48 -10.53 1.40
N LYS A 44 1.60 -10.86 2.36
CA LYS A 44 2.02 -11.49 3.62
C LYS A 44 2.64 -12.87 3.40
N HIS A 45 2.10 -13.67 2.48
CA HIS A 45 2.55 -15.04 2.25
C HIS A 45 3.92 -15.08 1.55
N ASN A 46 4.11 -14.23 0.54
CA ASN A 46 5.29 -14.25 -0.31
C ASN A 46 6.39 -13.28 0.16
N ALA A 47 6.08 -12.34 1.05
CA ALA A 47 7.04 -11.39 1.59
C ALA A 47 6.75 -11.09 3.07
N SER A 48 6.41 -9.86 3.43
CA SER A 48 5.96 -9.48 4.77
C SER A 48 5.12 -8.20 4.73
N ILE A 49 4.30 -8.04 5.75
CA ILE A 49 3.52 -6.82 6.02
C ILE A 49 4.07 -6.02 7.22
N SER A 50 5.22 -6.41 7.75
CA SER A 50 5.82 -5.84 8.97
C SER A 50 6.84 -4.75 8.64
N GLY A 51 6.67 -3.57 9.24
CA GLY A 51 7.63 -2.46 9.14
C GLY A 51 9.01 -2.84 9.67
N ALA A 52 9.06 -3.71 10.68
CA ALA A 52 10.30 -4.23 11.27
C ALA A 52 11.06 -5.23 10.37
N GLU A 53 10.42 -5.84 9.37
CA GLU A 53 11.06 -6.84 8.50
C GLU A 53 11.38 -6.28 7.12
N THR A 54 10.45 -5.52 6.53
CA THR A 54 10.57 -5.06 5.14
C THR A 54 10.47 -3.55 4.99
N GLY A 55 10.40 -2.78 6.09
CA GLY A 55 10.19 -1.34 6.04
C GLY A 55 8.73 -0.96 5.75
N CYS A 56 8.48 0.33 5.55
CA CYS A 56 7.12 0.86 5.42
C CYS A 56 6.46 0.51 4.07
N GLN A 57 7.24 0.00 3.10
CA GLN A 57 6.70 -0.68 1.92
C GLN A 57 5.81 -1.88 2.29
N GLY A 58 6.16 -2.61 3.36
CA GLY A 58 5.36 -3.73 3.88
C GLY A 58 4.07 -3.28 4.57
N GLU A 59 4.02 -2.05 5.07
CA GLU A 59 2.85 -1.53 5.80
C GLU A 59 1.98 -0.65 4.91
N VAL A 60 2.45 0.57 4.61
CA VAL A 60 1.73 1.55 3.80
C VAL A 60 1.70 1.13 2.35
N GLY A 61 2.80 0.57 1.81
CA GLY A 61 2.82 0.04 0.45
C GLY A 61 1.81 -1.08 0.26
N SER A 62 1.81 -2.08 1.15
CA SER A 62 0.77 -3.12 1.16
C SER A 62 -0.63 -2.54 1.31
N ALA A 63 -0.86 -1.61 2.23
CA ALA A 63 -2.17 -1.00 2.40
C ALA A 63 -2.66 -0.25 1.16
N SER A 64 -1.74 0.41 0.43
CA SER A 64 -2.00 1.07 -0.86
C SER A 64 -2.36 0.04 -1.93
N ALA A 65 -1.61 -1.06 -2.05
CA ALA A 65 -1.89 -2.14 -3.00
C ALA A 65 -3.25 -2.80 -2.75
N MET A 66 -3.53 -3.12 -1.47
CA MET A 66 -4.82 -3.65 -1.04
C MET A 66 -5.98 -2.71 -1.41
N ALA A 67 -5.83 -1.42 -1.16
CA ALA A 67 -6.86 -0.43 -1.44
C ALA A 67 -7.08 -0.20 -2.94
N ALA A 68 -6.00 -0.20 -3.73
CA ALA A 68 -6.06 -0.06 -5.19
C ALA A 68 -6.83 -1.23 -5.81
N ALA A 69 -6.53 -2.45 -5.37
CA ALA A 69 -7.20 -3.66 -5.82
C ALA A 69 -8.69 -3.66 -5.46
N GLY A 70 -9.01 -3.36 -4.19
CA GLY A 70 -10.39 -3.25 -3.74
C GLY A 70 -11.19 -2.22 -4.54
N LEU A 71 -10.60 -1.04 -4.78
CA LEU A 71 -11.24 0.01 -5.57
C LEU A 71 -11.43 -0.41 -7.04
N CYS A 72 -10.42 -1.04 -7.63
CA CYS A 72 -10.49 -1.52 -9.01
C CYS A 72 -11.62 -2.55 -9.18
N ALA A 73 -11.75 -3.49 -8.25
CA ALA A 73 -12.80 -4.52 -8.28
C ALA A 73 -14.21 -3.91 -8.22
N VAL A 74 -14.49 -3.06 -7.23
CA VAL A 74 -15.84 -2.48 -7.07
C VAL A 74 -16.23 -1.49 -8.18
N LEU A 75 -15.25 -1.01 -8.95
CA LEU A 75 -15.44 -0.21 -10.16
C LEU A 75 -15.54 -1.05 -11.45
N GLY A 76 -15.59 -2.39 -11.34
CA GLY A 76 -15.81 -3.31 -12.45
C GLY A 76 -14.55 -3.75 -13.19
N GLY A 77 -13.37 -3.65 -12.55
CA GLY A 77 -12.13 -4.20 -13.08
C GLY A 77 -12.17 -5.74 -13.15
N SER A 78 -11.55 -6.32 -14.18
CA SER A 78 -11.31 -7.77 -14.23
C SER A 78 -10.21 -8.18 -13.24
N PRO A 79 -10.05 -9.47 -12.91
CA PRO A 79 -8.97 -9.94 -12.04
C PRO A 79 -7.58 -9.45 -12.48
N GLU A 80 -7.30 -9.42 -13.78
CA GLU A 80 -6.03 -8.94 -14.34
C GLU A 80 -5.80 -7.45 -14.03
N LYS A 81 -6.86 -6.63 -14.13
CA LYS A 81 -6.82 -5.21 -13.77
C LYS A 81 -6.70 -4.99 -12.26
N VAL A 82 -7.33 -5.85 -11.46
CA VAL A 82 -7.23 -5.81 -9.99
C VAL A 82 -5.79 -6.07 -9.56
N GLU A 83 -5.15 -7.10 -10.14
CA GLU A 83 -3.73 -7.36 -9.89
C GLU A 83 -2.87 -6.20 -10.38
N ASN A 84 -3.15 -5.62 -11.55
CA ASN A 84 -2.36 -4.52 -12.09
C ASN A 84 -2.50 -3.25 -11.22
N ALA A 85 -3.69 -2.97 -10.68
CA ALA A 85 -3.88 -1.88 -9.73
C ALA A 85 -3.07 -2.10 -8.43
N ALA A 86 -3.07 -3.34 -7.92
CA ALA A 86 -2.28 -3.70 -6.74
C ALA A 86 -0.78 -3.52 -7.00
N GLU A 87 -0.32 -3.97 -8.18
CA GLU A 87 1.06 -3.94 -8.61
C GLU A 87 1.58 -2.50 -8.74
N ILE A 88 0.92 -1.64 -9.53
CA ILE A 88 1.29 -0.22 -9.68
C ILE A 88 1.36 0.46 -8.30
N ALA A 89 0.37 0.21 -7.44
CA ALA A 89 0.35 0.81 -6.12
C ALA A 89 1.51 0.31 -5.23
N LEU A 90 1.87 -0.97 -5.30
CA LEU A 90 3.00 -1.54 -4.55
C LEU A 90 4.35 -1.03 -5.09
N GLU A 91 4.50 -1.02 -6.42
CA GLU A 91 5.70 -0.56 -7.14
C GLU A 91 6.11 0.84 -6.67
N HIS A 92 5.14 1.75 -6.58
CA HIS A 92 5.34 3.13 -6.12
C HIS A 92 5.67 3.29 -4.63
N HIS A 93 5.86 2.19 -3.89
CA HIS A 93 6.31 2.16 -2.51
C HIS A 93 7.56 1.30 -2.29
N LEU A 94 8.07 0.60 -3.31
CA LEU A 94 9.28 -0.21 -3.17
C LEU A 94 10.47 0.64 -2.70
N GLY A 95 11.24 0.10 -1.74
CA GLY A 95 12.36 0.79 -1.09
C GLY A 95 11.97 1.69 0.09
N MET A 96 10.68 1.83 0.41
CA MET A 96 10.26 2.72 1.49
C MET A 96 10.64 2.18 2.88
N THR A 97 11.54 2.88 3.54
CA THR A 97 12.06 2.58 4.89
C THR A 97 11.03 2.89 5.99
N CYS A 98 11.17 2.28 7.17
CA CYS A 98 10.31 2.55 8.33
C CYS A 98 11.12 3.17 9.47
N ASP A 99 11.39 4.47 9.40
CA ASP A 99 12.22 5.16 10.39
C ASP A 99 11.54 6.47 10.84
N PRO A 100 10.54 6.37 11.73
CA PRO A 100 9.73 7.51 12.12
C PRO A 100 10.44 8.44 13.11
N VAL A 101 10.10 9.73 13.05
CA VAL A 101 10.62 10.76 13.95
C VAL A 101 10.32 10.41 15.40
N ALA A 102 11.37 10.37 16.23
CA ALA A 102 11.30 10.01 17.65
C ALA A 102 10.63 8.64 17.94
N GLY A 103 10.57 7.74 16.95
CA GLY A 103 9.87 6.45 17.09
C GLY A 103 8.35 6.56 17.13
N LEU A 104 7.79 7.73 16.80
CA LEU A 104 6.35 7.99 16.91
C LEU A 104 5.62 7.72 15.59
N VAL A 105 4.44 7.12 15.67
CA VAL A 105 3.55 6.91 14.51
C VAL A 105 2.84 8.23 14.12
N GLN A 106 3.64 9.23 13.77
CA GLN A 106 3.19 10.58 13.40
C GLN A 106 3.89 11.01 12.12
N VAL A 107 5.18 11.33 12.20
CA VAL A 107 5.98 11.77 11.04
C VAL A 107 6.96 10.66 10.67
N PRO A 108 6.97 10.16 9.42
CA PRO A 108 6.16 10.58 8.27
C PRO A 108 4.87 9.76 8.09
N CYS A 109 4.43 9.01 9.10
CA CYS A 109 3.35 8.04 9.01
C CYS A 109 2.02 8.64 8.52
N ILE A 110 1.67 9.84 8.99
CA ILE A 110 0.41 10.51 8.66
C ILE A 110 0.38 10.86 7.17
N GLU A 111 1.39 11.59 6.67
CA GLU A 111 1.45 11.96 5.25
C GLU A 111 1.63 10.73 4.35
N ARG A 112 2.31 9.67 4.82
CA ARG A 112 2.41 8.40 4.09
C ARG A 112 1.04 7.75 3.89
N ASN A 113 0.11 7.82 4.86
CA ASN A 113 -1.26 7.33 4.64
C ASN A 113 -2.00 8.16 3.58
N GLY A 114 -1.88 9.50 3.62
CA GLY A 114 -2.49 10.38 2.61
C GLY A 114 -1.95 10.12 1.20
N MET A 115 -0.63 9.99 1.07
CA MET A 115 0.02 9.66 -0.19
C MET A 115 -0.31 8.24 -0.66
N GLY A 116 -0.39 7.26 0.24
CA GLY A 116 -0.79 5.89 -0.06
C GLY A 116 -2.22 5.81 -0.59
N ALA A 117 -3.18 6.49 0.05
CA ALA A 117 -4.55 6.57 -0.45
C ALA A 117 -4.64 7.22 -1.84
N THR A 118 -3.88 8.31 -2.06
CA THR A 118 -3.83 9.00 -3.35
C THR A 118 -3.28 8.10 -4.45
N LYS A 119 -2.17 7.39 -4.17
CA LYS A 119 -1.58 6.43 -5.10
C LYS A 119 -2.50 5.25 -5.37
N ALA A 120 -3.23 4.75 -4.38
CA ALA A 120 -4.20 3.67 -4.57
C ALA A 120 -5.33 4.05 -5.53
N VAL A 121 -5.88 5.26 -5.38
CA VAL A 121 -6.90 5.78 -6.31
C VAL A 121 -6.32 5.95 -7.72
N ALA A 122 -5.12 6.52 -7.84
CA ALA A 122 -4.45 6.72 -9.12
C ALA A 122 -4.15 5.38 -9.82
N ALA A 123 -3.64 4.39 -9.08
CA ALA A 123 -3.33 3.05 -9.58
C ALA A 123 -4.58 2.31 -10.09
N ALA A 124 -5.67 2.31 -9.32
CA ALA A 124 -6.95 1.76 -9.78
C ALA A 124 -7.44 2.46 -11.05
N SER A 125 -7.29 3.79 -11.12
CA SER A 125 -7.69 4.57 -12.29
C SER A 125 -6.83 4.28 -13.53
N LEU A 126 -5.54 4.01 -13.37
CA LEU A 126 -4.64 3.60 -14.45
C LEU A 126 -5.01 2.20 -14.94
N ALA A 127 -5.14 1.23 -14.04
CA ALA A 127 -5.48 -0.16 -14.39
C ALA A 127 -6.84 -0.28 -15.09
N LEU A 128 -7.85 0.49 -14.65
CA LEU A 128 -9.17 0.52 -15.28
C LEU A 128 -9.12 1.04 -16.73
N ARG A 129 -8.25 2.01 -17.03
CA ARG A 129 -8.03 2.54 -18.39
C ARG A 129 -7.16 1.64 -19.26
N GLY A 130 -6.32 0.81 -18.65
CA GLY A 130 -5.52 -0.21 -19.33
C GLY A 130 -6.36 -1.43 -19.75
N ASP A 131 -5.66 -2.42 -20.26
CA ASP A 131 -6.19 -3.75 -20.60
C ASP A 131 -5.92 -4.80 -19.51
N GLY A 132 -5.19 -4.43 -18.45
CA GLY A 132 -4.75 -5.34 -17.39
C GLY A 132 -3.45 -6.10 -17.73
N THR A 133 -2.77 -5.74 -18.83
CA THR A 133 -1.46 -6.31 -19.15
C THR A 133 -0.39 -5.71 -18.24
N HIS A 134 0.34 -6.60 -17.56
CA HIS A 134 1.43 -6.24 -16.66
C HIS A 134 2.76 -6.25 -17.42
N PHE A 135 3.47 -5.13 -17.46
CA PHE A 135 4.90 -5.18 -17.83
C PHE A 135 5.73 -5.78 -16.69
N MET A 136 5.38 -5.42 -15.46
CA MET A 136 5.90 -5.99 -14.23
C MET A 136 4.75 -6.75 -13.54
N PRO A 137 4.75 -8.09 -13.50
CA PRO A 137 3.69 -8.84 -12.81
C PRO A 137 3.70 -8.60 -11.30
N LEU A 138 2.53 -8.70 -10.66
CA LEU A 138 2.39 -8.51 -9.20
C LEU A 138 3.33 -9.41 -8.39
N ASP A 139 3.48 -10.69 -8.77
CA ASP A 139 4.40 -11.63 -8.10
C ASP A 139 5.84 -11.15 -8.13
N ASN A 140 6.30 -10.61 -9.27
CA ASN A 140 7.64 -10.04 -9.41
C ASN A 140 7.80 -8.79 -8.55
N CYS A 141 6.77 -7.95 -8.46
CA CYS A 141 6.76 -6.77 -7.60
C CYS A 141 6.83 -7.14 -6.10
N ILE A 142 6.11 -8.19 -5.68
CA ILE A 142 6.18 -8.71 -4.31
C ILE A 142 7.54 -9.34 -4.01
N GLU A 143 8.12 -10.08 -4.96
CA GLU A 143 9.47 -10.64 -4.81
C GLU A 143 10.52 -9.52 -4.71
N ALA A 144 10.41 -8.45 -5.51
CA ALA A 144 11.26 -7.28 -5.38
C ALA A 144 11.11 -6.64 -3.98
N MET A 145 9.88 -6.49 -3.47
CA MET A 145 9.63 -6.01 -2.11
C MET A 145 10.35 -6.88 -1.06
N ARG A 146 10.27 -8.21 -1.20
CA ARG A 146 10.91 -9.17 -0.30
C ARG A 146 12.43 -9.01 -0.31
N GLN A 147 13.04 -8.94 -1.50
CA GLN A 147 14.49 -8.79 -1.67
C GLN A 147 14.98 -7.46 -1.08
N ILE A 148 14.30 -6.35 -1.40
CA ILE A 148 14.60 -5.03 -0.85
C ILE A 148 14.52 -5.05 0.68
N GLY A 149 13.49 -5.68 1.24
CA GLY A 149 13.34 -5.79 2.69
C GLY A 149 14.46 -6.61 3.34
N ALA A 150 14.86 -7.72 2.73
CA ALA A 150 15.96 -8.56 3.21
C ALA A 150 17.31 -7.80 3.21
N GLU A 151 17.53 -6.96 2.19
CA GLU A 151 18.74 -6.13 2.06
C GLU A 151 18.68 -4.83 2.87
N MET A 152 17.50 -4.44 3.38
CA MET A 152 17.32 -3.21 4.14
C MET A 152 18.09 -3.29 5.46
N SER A 153 19.00 -2.35 5.69
CA SER A 153 19.73 -2.20 6.96
C SER A 153 18.77 -2.07 8.14
N GLU A 154 19.12 -2.68 9.28
CA GLU A 154 18.36 -2.57 10.53
C GLU A 154 18.13 -1.11 10.97
N ASN A 155 19.02 -0.19 10.61
CA ASN A 155 18.89 1.24 10.91
C ASN A 155 17.74 1.93 10.16
N PHE A 156 17.21 1.31 9.10
CA PHE A 156 16.14 1.87 8.26
C PHE A 156 14.84 1.05 8.34
N ARG A 157 14.80 0.08 9.26
CA ARG A 157 13.59 -0.60 9.71
C ARG A 157 13.06 0.13 10.96
N GLU A 158 11.99 -0.40 11.55
CA GLU A 158 11.26 0.16 12.70
C GLU A 158 12.08 0.19 14.03
N THR A 159 13.31 0.71 13.98
CA THR A 159 14.28 0.81 15.07
C THR A 159 14.54 2.25 15.48
N SER A 160 14.23 3.23 14.62
CA SER A 160 14.48 4.67 14.85
C SER A 160 15.97 5.02 15.03
N LEU A 161 16.87 4.23 14.44
CA LEU A 161 18.32 4.39 14.56
C LEU A 161 18.95 5.17 13.38
N GLY A 162 18.17 5.57 12.38
CA GLY A 162 18.69 6.15 11.15
C GLY A 162 17.81 7.27 10.59
N GLY A 163 17.85 7.41 9.26
CA GLY A 163 16.90 8.16 8.42
C GLY A 163 16.32 9.45 9.02
N LEU A 164 14.99 9.57 8.99
CA LEU A 164 14.29 10.73 9.55
C LEU A 164 14.40 10.79 11.07
N ALA A 165 14.52 9.65 11.75
CA ALA A 165 14.56 9.59 13.20
C ALA A 165 15.75 10.35 13.79
N VAL A 166 16.91 10.34 13.12
CA VAL A 166 18.15 10.99 13.58
C VAL A 166 18.44 12.32 12.87
N ASN A 167 17.61 12.75 11.92
CA ASN A 167 17.79 13.99 11.15
C ASN A 167 16.67 15.02 11.43
N VAL A 168 16.05 14.95 12.61
CA VAL A 168 15.04 15.92 13.06
C VAL A 168 15.73 17.26 13.36
N PRO A 169 15.27 18.39 12.80
CA PRO A 169 15.79 19.70 13.18
C PRO A 169 15.57 19.96 14.67
N GLU A 170 16.62 20.31 15.42
CA GLU A 170 16.51 20.80 16.79
C GLU A 170 16.02 22.26 16.79
N CYS A 171 14.75 22.49 16.45
CA CYS A 171 14.13 23.80 16.57
C CYS A 171 12.64 23.71 16.91
#